data_AF-A0A3D1XMV2-F1
#
_entry.id   AF-A0A3D1XMV2-F1
#
_cell.length_a   1.000
_cell.length_b   1.000
_cell.length_c   1.000
_cell.angle_alpha   90.00
_cell.angle_beta   90.00
_cell.angle_gamma   90.00
#
_symmetry.space_group_name_H-M   'P 1'
#
loop_
_entity.id
_entity.type
_entity.pdbx_description
1 polymer ?
#
loop_
_entity_poly.entity_id
_entity_poly.type
_entity_poly.pdbx_seq_one_letter_code
_entity_poly.pdbx_strand_id
1 'polypeptide(L)'
;MNSKITFLFLFFVSIYFLTGQGSIQSSDGKIMYLLTQSMVENQSLSFSESVTVTETQGPQYSKYGLGMSVLAVPFYVLGKVLSALLGIEESMATQFTVSMINGILTAFSCVMIYCFALDRLSFRSSTGLFLAAGFGLSTIAWYYSEDFMSEPATTLFLLTAVYFASNPDRERKNHSLLLAGVFLACAVSCRLATLLAVPGFVFYHWMMWKNEQKAADFWADIFRAAIPVALVLIIIMAYNYVRFEDLLESGYEKGGFGGRFLVGFYGILFSPGKSLFLYNPLTIFGCLAFTRFLAGNKKIALFFGWLIISHLLMFSFWHSWPGGMGWGPRLMLVVMPYLILPVGFLWEAFAKEVKIPLIAALVLGIAVQIPSITVNISRYYYEMSQQFGS
;
A
#
# COMPACT_ATOMS: atom_id res chain seq x y z
N MET A 1 13.61 2.14 21.55
CA MET A 1 12.59 2.72 20.65
C MET A 1 12.09 4.01 21.28
N ASN A 2 12.09 5.14 20.56
CA ASN A 2 11.74 6.45 21.14
C ASN A 2 10.28 6.41 21.64
N SER A 3 10.01 6.83 22.88
CA SER A 3 8.68 6.71 23.53
C SER A 3 7.54 7.22 22.64
N LYS A 4 7.77 8.32 21.90
CA LYS A 4 6.81 8.89 20.94
C LYS A 4 6.44 7.94 19.79
N ILE A 5 7.39 7.16 19.27
CA ILE A 5 7.14 6.21 18.17
C ILE A 5 6.21 5.11 18.65
N THR A 6 6.48 4.56 19.84
CA THR A 6 5.64 3.54 20.46
C THR A 6 4.23 4.08 20.71
N PHE A 7 4.09 5.29 21.27
CA PHE A 7 2.78 5.91 21.48
C PHE A 7 2.03 6.15 20.18
N LEU A 8 2.71 6.62 19.13
CA LEU A 8 2.10 6.84 17.82
C LEU A 8 1.58 5.53 17.22
N PHE A 9 2.39 4.47 17.26
CA PHE A 9 1.99 3.14 16.81
C PHE A 9 0.75 2.64 17.58
N LEU A 10 0.81 2.66 18.92
CA LEU A 10 -0.29 2.18 19.75
C LEU A 10 -1.57 3.00 19.55
N PHE A 11 -1.45 4.32 19.35
CA PHE A 11 -2.58 5.19 19.04
C PHE A 11 -3.29 4.75 17.75
N PHE A 12 -2.55 4.58 16.64
CA PHE A 12 -3.16 4.16 15.38
C PHE A 12 -3.69 2.74 15.41
N VAL A 13 -2.93 1.78 15.98
CA VAL A 13 -3.40 0.39 16.12
C VAL A 13 -4.70 0.35 16.94
N SER A 14 -4.78 1.12 18.03
CA SER A 14 -5.99 1.16 18.86
C SER A 14 -7.19 1.68 18.08
N ILE A 15 -7.02 2.77 17.31
CA ILE A 15 -8.11 3.30 16.46
C ILE A 15 -8.53 2.26 15.42
N TYR A 16 -7.59 1.69 14.68
CA TYR A 16 -7.91 0.75 13.61
C TYR A 16 -8.53 -0.54 14.12
N PHE A 17 -8.14 -1.01 15.31
CA PHE A 17 -8.75 -2.18 15.92
C PHE A 17 -10.15 -1.87 16.48
N LEU A 18 -10.37 -0.67 17.02
CA LEU A 18 -11.69 -0.25 17.49
C LEU A 18 -12.69 -0.03 16.34
N THR A 19 -12.20 0.37 15.16
CA THR A 19 -13.03 0.59 13.97
C THR A 19 -13.01 -0.59 13.01
N GLY A 20 -12.26 -1.65 13.28
CA GLY A 20 -12.11 -2.80 12.39
C GLY A 20 -13.33 -3.71 12.41
N GLN A 21 -13.77 -4.18 11.24
CA GLN A 21 -14.95 -5.04 11.13
C GLN A 21 -14.76 -6.46 11.65
N GLY A 22 -13.51 -6.93 11.82
CA GLY A 22 -13.24 -8.29 12.30
C GLY A 22 -13.59 -9.39 11.30
N SER A 23 -13.75 -9.06 10.01
CA SER A 23 -14.17 -10.00 8.97
C SER A 23 -13.57 -9.64 7.61
N ILE A 24 -13.48 -10.62 6.72
CA ILE A 24 -12.95 -10.44 5.37
C ILE A 24 -14.13 -10.27 4.41
N GLN A 25 -14.31 -9.05 3.91
CA GLN A 25 -15.48 -8.66 3.12
C GLN A 25 -15.23 -8.74 1.61
N SER A 26 -14.00 -8.46 1.20
CA SER A 26 -13.65 -8.37 -0.21
C SER A 26 -13.41 -9.74 -0.84
N SER A 27 -13.78 -9.88 -2.12
CA SER A 27 -13.42 -11.05 -2.94
C SER A 27 -11.91 -11.26 -2.98
N ASP A 28 -11.15 -10.16 -3.04
CA ASP A 28 -9.70 -10.18 -3.13
C ASP A 28 -9.08 -10.71 -1.84
N GLY A 29 -9.56 -10.20 -0.70
CA GLY A 29 -9.17 -10.71 0.61
C GLY A 29 -9.53 -12.17 0.79
N LYS A 30 -10.73 -12.59 0.37
CA LYS A 30 -11.15 -14.00 0.49
C LYS A 30 -10.24 -14.93 -0.30
N ILE A 31 -9.87 -14.57 -1.53
CA ILE A 31 -8.91 -15.36 -2.34
C ILE A 31 -7.55 -15.50 -1.64
N MET A 32 -7.01 -14.40 -1.09
CA MET A 32 -5.73 -14.43 -0.36
C MET A 32 -5.83 -15.22 0.96
N TYR A 33 -6.98 -15.15 1.64
CA TYR A 33 -7.24 -15.93 2.85
C TYR A 33 -7.30 -17.42 2.55
N LEU A 34 -8.01 -17.84 1.50
CA LEU A 34 -8.08 -19.25 1.09
C LEU A 34 -6.72 -19.80 0.67
N LEU A 35 -5.90 -18.99 -0.01
CA LEU A 35 -4.52 -19.35 -0.30
C LEU A 35 -3.71 -19.53 1.00
N THR A 36 -3.86 -18.63 1.97
CA THR A 36 -3.20 -18.74 3.29
C THR A 36 -3.62 -20.01 4.01
N GLN A 37 -4.92 -20.30 4.06
CA GLN A 37 -5.47 -21.52 4.63
C GLN A 37 -4.90 -22.76 3.95
N SER A 38 -4.85 -22.80 2.62
CA SER A 38 -4.34 -23.96 1.90
C SER A 38 -2.84 -24.20 2.15
N MET A 39 -2.06 -23.12 2.28
CA MET A 39 -0.65 -23.23 2.66
C MET A 39 -0.47 -23.86 4.05
N VAL A 40 -1.32 -23.48 5.01
CA VAL A 40 -1.21 -23.94 6.41
C VAL A 40 -1.78 -25.35 6.59
N GLU A 41 -2.98 -25.60 6.07
CA GLU A 41 -3.70 -26.87 6.31
C GLU A 41 -3.25 -27.98 5.37
N ASN A 42 -3.00 -27.65 4.10
CA ASN A 42 -2.84 -28.65 3.03
C ASN A 42 -1.44 -28.65 2.43
N GLN A 43 -0.55 -27.74 2.85
CA GLN A 43 0.76 -27.51 2.22
C GLN A 43 0.63 -27.32 0.70
N SER A 44 -0.48 -26.70 0.28
CA SER A 44 -0.86 -26.54 -1.12
C SER A 44 -0.94 -25.05 -1.49
N LEU A 45 -0.77 -24.78 -2.78
CA LEU A 45 -0.90 -23.44 -3.36
C LEU A 45 -2.22 -23.26 -4.13
N SER A 46 -3.09 -24.25 -4.09
CA SER A 46 -4.43 -24.25 -4.70
C SER A 46 -5.53 -24.48 -3.66
N PHE A 47 -6.74 -24.05 -3.95
CA PHE A 47 -7.92 -24.25 -3.10
C PHE A 47 -9.14 -24.63 -3.97
N SER A 48 -10.15 -25.27 -3.37
CA SER A 48 -11.31 -25.78 -4.13
C SER A 48 -12.55 -24.90 -4.05
N GLU A 49 -12.58 -23.92 -3.15
CA GLU A 49 -13.72 -23.02 -2.98
C GLU A 49 -13.76 -21.97 -4.10
N SER A 50 -14.90 -21.90 -4.79
CA SER A 50 -15.14 -20.87 -5.80
C SER A 50 -15.50 -19.54 -5.13
N VAL A 51 -14.75 -18.49 -5.43
CA VAL A 51 -15.01 -17.13 -4.93
C VAL A 51 -15.81 -16.30 -5.93
N THR A 52 -15.76 -16.66 -7.22
CA THR A 52 -16.58 -16.02 -8.27
C THR A 52 -17.48 -17.01 -9.01
N VAL A 53 -18.66 -16.55 -9.46
CA VAL A 53 -19.72 -17.36 -10.08
C VAL A 53 -19.25 -18.05 -11.38
N THR A 54 -18.18 -17.55 -11.99
CA THR A 54 -17.62 -18.03 -13.26
C THR A 54 -16.49 -19.06 -13.12
N GLU A 55 -16.16 -19.50 -11.90
CA GLU A 55 -15.05 -20.45 -11.67
C GLU A 55 -15.48 -21.90 -11.93
N THR A 56 -14.74 -22.58 -12.81
CA THR A 56 -14.96 -23.97 -13.24
C THR A 56 -14.60 -24.99 -12.15
N GLN A 57 -15.16 -26.20 -12.22
CA GLN A 57 -14.76 -27.31 -11.34
C GLN A 57 -13.26 -27.65 -11.54
N GLY A 58 -12.45 -27.51 -10.48
CA GLY A 58 -11.01 -27.77 -10.50
C GLY A 58 -10.24 -26.98 -9.41
N PRO A 59 -8.93 -27.23 -9.23
CA PRO A 59 -8.08 -26.48 -8.31
C PRO A 59 -8.02 -25.01 -8.73
N GLN A 60 -8.40 -24.11 -7.83
CA GLN A 60 -8.33 -22.67 -8.00
C GLN A 60 -6.99 -22.13 -7.49
N TYR A 61 -6.51 -21.07 -8.13
CA TYR A 61 -5.28 -20.38 -7.74
C TYR A 61 -5.54 -18.90 -7.52
N SER A 62 -4.85 -18.32 -6.56
CA SER A 62 -4.87 -16.87 -6.38
C SER A 62 -4.18 -16.18 -7.55
N LYS A 63 -4.88 -15.26 -8.22
CA LYS A 63 -4.25 -14.34 -9.19
C LYS A 63 -3.36 -13.29 -8.53
N TYR A 64 -3.51 -13.06 -7.22
CA TYR A 64 -2.73 -12.07 -6.45
C TYR A 64 -1.35 -12.60 -6.09
N GLY A 65 -0.43 -11.68 -5.75
CA GLY A 65 0.91 -12.03 -5.30
C GLY A 65 0.91 -12.82 -3.98
N LEU A 66 1.91 -13.68 -3.80
CA LEU A 66 2.05 -14.54 -2.62
C LEU A 66 2.28 -13.75 -1.32
N GLY A 67 2.84 -12.54 -1.42
CA GLY A 67 3.36 -11.79 -0.27
C GLY A 67 2.33 -11.58 0.83
N MET A 68 1.12 -11.16 0.49
CA MET A 68 0.06 -10.92 1.48
C MET A 68 -0.42 -12.22 2.15
N SER A 69 -0.51 -13.31 1.40
CA SER A 69 -0.94 -14.62 1.94
C SER A 69 0.12 -15.18 2.90
N VAL A 70 1.40 -15.08 2.54
CA VAL A 70 2.51 -15.48 3.41
C VAL A 70 2.55 -14.64 4.69
N LEU A 71 2.31 -13.32 4.60
CA LEU A 71 2.24 -12.45 5.77
C LEU A 71 1.07 -12.78 6.70
N ALA A 72 -0.01 -13.33 6.17
CA ALA A 72 -1.19 -13.72 6.94
C ALA A 72 -1.02 -15.04 7.70
N VAL A 73 -0.07 -15.91 7.32
CA VAL A 73 0.19 -17.21 7.98
C VAL A 73 0.28 -17.13 9.52
N PRO A 74 1.12 -16.27 10.13
CA PRO A 74 1.19 -16.19 11.60
C PRO A 74 -0.13 -15.75 12.24
N PHE A 75 -0.92 -14.91 11.57
CA PHE A 75 -2.23 -14.48 12.06
C PHE A 75 -3.28 -15.57 11.93
N TYR A 76 -3.23 -16.35 10.84
CA TYR A 76 -4.09 -17.52 10.66
C TYR A 76 -3.83 -18.56 11.76
N VAL A 77 -2.55 -18.90 12.02
CA VAL A 77 -2.17 -19.81 13.11
C VAL A 77 -2.62 -19.28 14.47
N LEU A 78 -2.46 -17.97 14.72
CA LEU A 78 -2.97 -17.35 15.94
C LEU A 78 -4.49 -17.52 16.08
N GLY A 79 -5.24 -17.39 14.99
CA GLY A 79 -6.68 -17.64 14.95
C GLY A 79 -7.04 -19.08 15.36
N LYS A 80 -6.29 -20.07 14.87
CA LYS A 80 -6.47 -21.48 15.28
C LYS A 80 -6.20 -21.69 16.77
N VAL A 81 -5.15 -21.06 17.30
CA VAL A 81 -4.82 -21.12 18.73
C VAL A 81 -5.95 -20.49 19.56
N LEU A 82 -6.48 -19.34 19.15
CA LEU A 82 -7.60 -18.69 19.84
C LEU A 82 -8.88 -19.51 19.76
N SER A 83 -9.18 -20.11 18.61
CA SER A 83 -10.28 -21.07 18.44
C SER A 83 -10.18 -22.20 19.47
N ALA A 84 -9.02 -22.86 19.57
CA ALA A 84 -8.79 -23.94 20.51
C ALA A 84 -8.86 -23.52 21.98
N LEU A 85 -8.37 -22.32 22.32
CA LEU A 85 -8.36 -21.82 23.70
C LEU A 85 -9.72 -21.29 24.17
N LEU A 86 -10.48 -20.66 23.28
CA LEU A 86 -11.72 -19.95 23.61
C LEU A 86 -12.99 -20.72 23.21
N GLY A 87 -12.86 -21.83 22.48
CA GLY A 87 -13.99 -22.62 21.99
C GLY A 87 -14.82 -21.89 20.93
N ILE A 88 -14.21 -20.96 20.18
CA ILE A 88 -14.83 -20.21 19.09
C ILE A 88 -14.71 -21.01 17.80
N GLU A 89 -15.68 -20.90 16.88
CA GLU A 89 -15.57 -21.53 15.56
C GLU A 89 -14.27 -21.10 14.86
N GLU A 90 -13.49 -22.08 14.39
CA GLU A 90 -12.17 -21.85 13.79
C GLU A 90 -12.24 -20.85 12.63
N SER A 91 -13.23 -21.01 11.75
CA SER A 91 -13.43 -20.15 10.58
C SER A 91 -13.62 -18.67 10.97
N MET A 92 -14.30 -18.40 12.09
CA MET A 92 -14.52 -17.04 12.59
C MET A 92 -13.25 -16.49 13.22
N ALA A 93 -12.57 -17.30 14.04
CA ALA A 93 -11.35 -16.87 14.74
C ALA A 93 -10.21 -16.55 13.76
N THR A 94 -10.01 -17.37 12.72
CA THR A 94 -8.98 -17.15 11.70
C THR A 94 -9.30 -15.96 10.80
N GLN A 95 -10.55 -15.79 10.37
CA GLN A 95 -10.95 -14.60 9.60
C GLN A 95 -10.78 -13.32 10.41
N PHE A 96 -11.16 -13.35 11.69
CA PHE A 96 -10.96 -12.23 12.59
C PHE A 96 -9.48 -11.85 12.70
N THR A 97 -8.60 -12.79 13.08
CA THR A 97 -7.17 -12.46 13.27
C THR A 97 -6.48 -12.05 11.98
N VAL A 98 -6.81 -12.69 10.85
CA VAL A 98 -6.25 -12.32 9.53
C VAL A 98 -6.73 -10.94 9.10
N SER A 99 -8.00 -10.59 9.30
CA SER A 99 -8.53 -9.27 8.93
C SER A 99 -7.85 -8.11 9.68
N MET A 100 -7.36 -8.33 10.90
CA MET A 100 -6.70 -7.30 11.72
C MET A 100 -5.28 -6.92 11.27
N ILE A 101 -4.66 -7.69 10.37
CA ILE A 101 -3.27 -7.44 9.94
C ILE A 101 -3.08 -6.04 9.34
N ASN A 102 -4.06 -5.55 8.58
CA ASN A 102 -3.94 -4.28 7.87
C ASN A 102 -4.00 -3.08 8.82
N GLY A 103 -4.66 -3.20 9.98
CA GLY A 103 -4.59 -2.21 11.05
C GLY A 103 -3.15 -2.03 11.54
N ILE A 104 -2.44 -3.13 11.75
CA ILE A 104 -1.02 -3.12 12.18
C ILE A 104 -0.13 -2.52 11.09
N LEU A 105 -0.27 -2.96 9.83
CA LEU A 105 0.55 -2.51 8.71
C LEU A 105 0.34 -1.01 8.40
N THR A 106 -0.90 -0.53 8.53
CA THR A 106 -1.25 0.87 8.32
C THR A 106 -0.72 1.74 9.46
N ALA A 107 -0.77 1.27 10.70
CA ALA A 107 -0.16 1.96 11.83
C ALA A 107 1.37 2.06 11.69
N PHE A 108 2.03 1.01 11.21
CA PHE A 108 3.45 1.08 10.84
C PHE A 108 3.71 2.08 9.70
N SER A 109 2.80 2.19 8.73
CA SER A 109 2.92 3.20 7.67
C SER A 109 2.85 4.63 8.24
N CYS A 110 1.97 4.87 9.22
CA CYS A 110 1.88 6.15 9.93
C CYS A 110 3.18 6.47 10.70
N VAL A 111 3.75 5.47 11.39
CA VAL A 111 5.06 5.60 12.04
C VAL A 111 6.14 5.90 11.02
N MET A 112 6.13 5.22 9.87
CA MET A 112 7.13 5.45 8.84
C MET A 112 7.02 6.84 8.20
N ILE A 113 5.81 7.38 8.04
CA ILE A 113 5.61 8.77 7.62
C ILE A 113 6.22 9.73 8.64
N TYR A 114 5.99 9.50 9.93
CA TYR A 114 6.58 10.29 11.01
C TYR A 114 8.12 10.25 10.95
N CYS A 115 8.72 9.06 10.90
CA CYS A 115 10.17 8.89 10.79
C CYS A 115 10.74 9.51 9.51
N PHE A 116 10.07 9.33 8.36
CA PHE A 116 10.51 9.94 7.10
C PHE A 116 10.51 11.47 7.18
N ALA A 117 9.46 12.06 7.76
CA ALA A 117 9.35 13.50 7.94
C ALA A 117 10.52 14.08 8.78
N LEU A 118 10.90 13.39 9.85
CA LEU A 118 12.02 13.81 10.72
C LEU A 118 13.37 13.56 10.07
N ASP A 119 13.62 12.33 9.63
CA ASP A 119 14.97 11.84 9.33
C ASP A 119 15.39 12.10 7.88
N ARG A 120 14.45 12.41 6.98
CA ARG A 120 14.72 12.66 5.55
C ARG A 120 14.36 14.07 5.11
N LEU A 121 13.36 14.67 5.74
CA LEU A 121 12.88 16.02 5.43
C LEU A 121 13.22 17.05 6.50
N SER A 122 13.79 16.62 7.64
CA SER A 122 14.20 17.49 8.75
C SER A 122 13.05 18.35 9.31
N PHE A 123 11.82 17.84 9.26
CA PHE A 123 10.66 18.53 9.79
C PHE A 123 10.57 18.44 11.31
N ARG A 124 9.82 19.38 11.91
CA ARG A 124 9.53 19.34 13.35
C ARG A 124 8.65 18.14 13.67
N SER A 125 8.80 17.62 14.89
CA SER A 125 7.98 16.51 15.41
C SER A 125 6.46 16.79 15.30
N SER A 126 6.02 18.03 15.53
CA SER A 126 4.61 18.42 15.34
C SER A 126 4.12 18.25 13.91
N THR A 127 4.96 18.57 12.93
CA THR A 127 4.65 18.43 11.50
C THR A 127 4.61 16.96 11.13
N GLY A 128 5.56 16.15 11.61
CA GLY A 128 5.52 14.70 11.45
C GLY A 128 4.23 14.07 12.01
N LEU A 129 3.79 14.50 13.20
CA LEU A 129 2.53 14.02 13.81
C LEU A 129 1.31 14.42 12.97
N PHE A 130 1.28 15.66 12.48
CA PHE A 130 0.22 16.13 11.58
C PHE A 130 0.17 15.30 10.29
N LEU A 131 1.32 14.99 9.68
CA LEU A 131 1.40 14.19 8.46
C LEU A 131 0.97 12.73 8.71
N ALA A 132 1.37 12.14 9.84
CA ALA A 132 0.93 10.80 10.23
C ALA A 132 -0.58 10.75 10.45
N ALA A 133 -1.16 11.73 11.16
CA ALA A 133 -2.62 11.85 11.33
C ALA A 133 -3.33 12.12 9.99
N GLY A 134 -2.75 12.95 9.14
CA GLY A 134 -3.23 13.26 7.80
C GLY A 134 -3.36 12.02 6.94
N PHE A 135 -2.30 11.20 6.88
CA PHE A 135 -2.38 9.91 6.19
C PHE A 135 -3.34 8.95 6.88
N GLY A 136 -3.16 8.70 8.17
CA GLY A 136 -3.82 7.60 8.85
C GLY A 136 -5.32 7.80 9.12
N LEU A 137 -5.79 9.05 9.26
CA LEU A 137 -7.18 9.37 9.60
C LEU A 137 -7.91 10.16 8.52
N SER A 138 -7.20 10.84 7.61
CA SER A 138 -7.81 11.73 6.62
C SER A 138 -7.62 11.24 5.17
N THR A 139 -7.24 9.98 4.99
CA THR A 139 -7.16 9.33 3.68
C THR A 139 -7.86 7.97 3.71
N ILE A 140 -8.01 7.39 2.52
CA ILE A 140 -8.52 6.02 2.34
C ILE A 140 -7.70 4.96 3.09
N ALA A 141 -6.51 5.28 3.62
CA ALA A 141 -5.73 4.37 4.46
C ALA A 141 -6.52 3.89 5.69
N TRP A 142 -7.41 4.72 6.26
CA TRP A 142 -8.26 4.30 7.39
C TRP A 142 -9.21 3.19 6.96
N TYR A 143 -9.94 3.37 5.86
CA TYR A 143 -10.82 2.33 5.32
C TYR A 143 -10.08 1.04 4.96
N TYR A 144 -8.90 1.14 4.34
CA TYR A 144 -8.14 -0.07 3.99
C TYR A 144 -7.39 -0.69 5.18
N SER A 145 -7.46 -0.08 6.37
CA SER A 145 -6.93 -0.69 7.59
C SER A 145 -7.83 -1.82 8.13
N GLU A 146 -9.12 -1.83 7.79
CA GLU A 146 -10.07 -2.86 8.23
C GLU A 146 -10.29 -4.00 7.21
N ASP A 147 -10.08 -3.76 5.92
CA ASP A 147 -10.29 -4.76 4.86
C ASP A 147 -8.99 -5.51 4.54
N PHE A 148 -9.04 -6.84 4.42
CA PHE A 148 -7.88 -7.69 4.16
C PHE A 148 -7.44 -7.60 2.68
N MET A 149 -6.63 -6.57 2.42
CA MET A 149 -6.12 -6.17 1.12
C MET A 149 -4.59 -6.17 1.08
N SER A 150 -4.01 -6.24 -0.12
CA SER A 150 -2.55 -6.20 -0.30
C SER A 150 -2.00 -4.77 -0.28
N GLU A 151 -2.83 -3.78 -0.60
CA GLU A 151 -2.45 -2.38 -0.76
C GLU A 151 -1.82 -1.77 0.51
N PRO A 152 -2.32 -1.99 1.74
CA PRO A 152 -1.65 -1.51 2.95
C PRO A 152 -0.24 -2.09 3.16
N ALA A 153 -0.05 -3.39 2.94
CA ALA A 153 1.27 -4.04 3.02
C ALA A 153 2.23 -3.45 1.98
N THR A 154 1.76 -3.34 0.72
CA THR A 154 2.52 -2.74 -0.37
C THR A 154 2.93 -1.29 -0.06
N THR A 155 2.02 -0.51 0.53
CA THR A 155 2.27 0.89 0.93
C THR A 155 3.38 0.97 1.97
N LEU A 156 3.29 0.15 3.03
CA LEU A 156 4.30 0.10 4.08
C LEU A 156 5.68 -0.27 3.52
N PHE A 157 5.74 -1.35 2.75
CA PHE A 157 7.01 -1.86 2.23
C PHE A 157 7.64 -0.90 1.21
N LEU A 158 6.85 -0.32 0.31
CA LEU A 158 7.38 0.66 -0.64
C LEU A 158 7.86 1.93 0.08
N LEU A 159 7.10 2.44 1.06
CA LEU A 159 7.51 3.58 1.88
C LEU A 159 8.81 3.30 2.63
N THR A 160 8.94 2.10 3.21
CA THR A 160 10.13 1.67 3.95
C THR A 160 11.33 1.49 3.01
N ALA A 161 11.12 0.95 1.82
CA ALA A 161 12.15 0.84 0.78
C ALA A 161 12.69 2.22 0.38
N VAL A 162 11.79 3.19 0.16
CA VAL A 162 12.15 4.58 -0.15
C VAL A 162 12.87 5.25 1.02
N TYR A 163 12.46 4.97 2.27
CA TYR A 163 13.12 5.47 3.48
C TYR A 163 14.58 5.00 3.59
N PHE A 164 14.86 3.73 3.30
CA PHE A 164 16.22 3.20 3.32
C PHE A 164 17.04 3.65 2.11
N ALA A 165 16.46 3.70 0.91
CA ALA A 165 17.16 4.19 -0.28
C ALA A 165 17.57 5.65 -0.16
N SER A 166 16.79 6.46 0.57
CA SER A 166 17.06 7.88 0.81
C SER A 166 17.94 8.16 2.03
N ASN A 167 18.54 7.14 2.65
CA ASN A 167 19.40 7.33 3.82
C ASN A 167 20.65 8.18 3.46
N PRO A 168 20.86 9.34 4.11
CA PRO A 168 22.02 10.19 3.83
C PRO A 168 23.33 9.63 4.41
N ASP A 169 23.26 8.70 5.37
CA ASP A 169 24.43 8.13 6.03
C ASP A 169 25.25 7.23 5.07
N ARG A 170 26.47 7.70 4.76
CA ARG A 170 27.40 7.01 3.85
C ARG A 170 27.98 5.74 4.44
N GLU A 171 28.18 5.67 5.75
CA GLU A 171 28.75 4.49 6.41
C GLU A 171 27.77 3.31 6.34
N ARG A 172 26.47 3.61 6.46
CA ARG A 172 25.39 2.62 6.37
C ARG A 172 24.84 2.43 4.96
N LYS A 173 25.46 3.01 3.93
CA LYS A 173 24.94 3.01 2.55
C LYS A 173 24.63 1.60 2.05
N ASN A 174 25.60 0.69 2.10
CA ASN A 174 25.44 -0.65 1.52
C ASN A 174 24.33 -1.45 2.21
N HIS A 175 24.28 -1.37 3.55
CA HIS A 175 23.22 -2.00 4.34
C HIS A 175 21.85 -1.38 4.01
N SER A 176 21.78 -0.06 3.88
CA SER A 176 20.54 0.65 3.55
C SER A 176 20.05 0.30 2.15
N LEU A 177 20.93 0.18 1.16
CA LEU A 177 20.57 -0.24 -0.20
C LEU A 177 20.07 -1.69 -0.24
N LEU A 178 20.71 -2.58 0.51
CA LEU A 178 20.23 -3.96 0.64
C LEU A 178 18.82 -3.99 1.28
N LEU A 179 18.62 -3.27 2.38
CA LEU A 179 17.31 -3.18 3.02
C LEU A 179 16.26 -2.53 2.11
N ALA A 180 16.62 -1.50 1.35
CA ALA A 180 15.75 -0.92 0.35
C ALA A 180 15.31 -1.96 -0.68
N GLY A 181 16.25 -2.78 -1.16
CA GLY A 181 15.97 -3.91 -2.05
C GLY A 181 15.05 -4.95 -1.42
N VAL A 182 15.30 -5.35 -0.16
CA VAL A 182 14.46 -6.31 0.59
C VAL A 182 13.03 -5.81 0.72
N PHE A 183 12.83 -4.57 1.16
CA PHE A 183 11.49 -4.01 1.30
C PHE A 183 10.82 -3.79 -0.06
N LEU A 184 11.55 -3.40 -1.11
CA LEU A 184 11.00 -3.34 -2.46
C LEU A 184 10.56 -4.72 -2.95
N ALA A 185 11.34 -5.76 -2.67
CA ALA A 185 11.00 -7.14 -2.98
C ALA A 185 9.73 -7.60 -2.24
N CYS A 186 9.57 -7.24 -0.97
CA CYS A 186 8.32 -7.47 -0.21
C CYS A 186 7.12 -6.71 -0.80
N ALA A 187 7.32 -5.49 -1.31
CA ALA A 187 6.26 -4.76 -2.00
C ALA A 187 5.85 -5.46 -3.31
N VAL A 188 6.82 -5.92 -4.09
CA VAL A 188 6.63 -6.67 -5.34
C VAL A 188 5.93 -8.00 -5.10
N SER A 189 6.29 -8.72 -4.03
CA SER A 189 5.63 -9.99 -3.69
C SER A 189 4.17 -9.81 -3.30
N CYS A 190 3.79 -8.67 -2.73
CA CYS A 190 2.40 -8.33 -2.47
C CYS A 190 1.68 -7.91 -3.75
N ARG A 191 2.31 -7.05 -4.56
CA ARG A 191 1.74 -6.53 -5.82
C ARG A 191 2.83 -6.30 -6.87
N LEU A 192 2.77 -7.08 -7.94
CA LEU A 192 3.72 -7.02 -9.06
C LEU A 192 3.83 -5.63 -9.71
N ALA A 193 2.71 -4.88 -9.73
CA ALA A 193 2.64 -3.49 -10.21
C ALA A 193 3.69 -2.55 -9.59
N THR A 194 4.19 -2.85 -8.39
CA THR A 194 5.24 -2.02 -7.75
C THR A 194 6.59 -2.09 -8.42
N LEU A 195 6.81 -2.98 -9.39
CA LEU A 195 7.99 -2.95 -10.26
C LEU A 195 8.15 -1.61 -10.99
N LEU A 196 7.06 -0.86 -11.18
CA LEU A 196 7.12 0.52 -11.69
C LEU A 196 7.98 1.47 -10.84
N ALA A 197 8.21 1.14 -9.57
CA ALA A 197 9.08 1.93 -8.72
C ALA A 197 10.56 1.74 -9.08
N VAL A 198 10.96 0.61 -9.67
CA VAL A 198 12.36 0.25 -9.93
C VAL A 198 13.10 1.32 -10.75
N PRO A 199 12.57 1.82 -11.89
CA PRO A 199 13.24 2.91 -12.61
C PRO A 199 13.41 4.18 -11.76
N GLY A 200 12.46 4.46 -10.86
CA GLY A 200 12.57 5.56 -9.90
C GLY A 200 13.71 5.37 -8.90
N PHE A 201 13.91 4.16 -8.37
CA PHE A 201 15.05 3.84 -7.50
C PHE A 201 16.38 4.00 -8.24
N VAL A 202 16.48 3.48 -9.47
CA VAL A 202 17.68 3.60 -10.31
C VAL A 202 17.96 5.06 -10.62
N PHE A 203 16.95 5.83 -11.04
CA PHE A 203 17.07 7.25 -11.35
C PHE A 203 17.46 8.08 -10.11
N TYR A 204 16.85 7.80 -8.96
CA TYR A 204 17.21 8.44 -7.69
C TYR A 204 18.67 8.16 -7.33
N HIS A 205 19.10 6.91 -7.42
CA HIS A 205 20.48 6.53 -7.12
C HIS A 205 21.46 7.17 -8.10
N TRP A 206 21.12 7.23 -9.39
CA TRP A 206 21.90 7.93 -10.41
C TRP A 206 22.05 9.43 -10.10
N MET A 207 20.99 10.11 -9.66
CA MET A 207 21.11 11.51 -9.21
C MET A 207 21.98 11.68 -7.95
N MET A 208 22.12 10.63 -7.14
CA MET A 208 22.97 10.62 -5.94
C MET A 208 24.43 10.27 -6.24
N TRP A 209 24.68 9.59 -7.36
CA TRP A 209 26.00 9.26 -7.86
C TRP A 209 26.78 10.53 -8.21
N LYS A 210 28.03 10.61 -7.74
CA LYS A 210 28.93 11.76 -8.00
C LYS A 210 29.93 11.38 -9.10
N ASN A 211 30.31 12.33 -9.95
CA ASN A 211 31.26 12.10 -11.06
C ASN A 211 32.63 11.53 -10.64
N GLU A 212 33.04 11.71 -9.38
CA GLU A 212 34.30 11.18 -8.84
C GLU A 212 34.21 9.68 -8.47
N GLN A 213 33.01 9.11 -8.43
CA GLN A 213 32.80 7.70 -8.09
C GLN A 213 32.97 6.81 -9.31
N LYS A 214 33.54 5.61 -9.13
CA LYS A 214 33.73 4.67 -10.22
C LYS A 214 32.37 4.14 -10.69
N ALA A 215 32.23 3.90 -12.00
CA ALA A 215 31.03 3.26 -12.55
C ALA A 215 30.76 1.87 -11.93
N ALA A 216 31.82 1.16 -11.52
CA ALA A 216 31.69 -0.12 -10.84
C ALA A 216 30.96 -0.01 -9.49
N ASP A 217 31.13 1.10 -8.76
CA ASP A 217 30.46 1.33 -7.47
C ASP A 217 28.96 1.57 -7.66
N PHE A 218 28.59 2.28 -8.73
CA PHE A 218 27.19 2.49 -9.12
C PHE A 218 26.51 1.15 -9.42
N TRP A 219 27.10 0.32 -10.28
CA TRP A 219 26.53 -0.99 -10.59
C TRP A 219 26.49 -1.91 -9.38
N ALA A 220 27.50 -1.90 -8.52
CA ALA A 220 27.48 -2.65 -7.28
C ALA A 220 26.32 -2.22 -6.35
N ASP A 221 26.04 -0.92 -6.26
CA ASP A 221 24.91 -0.38 -5.50
C ASP A 221 23.56 -0.82 -6.11
N ILE A 222 23.43 -0.77 -7.44
CA ILE A 222 22.23 -1.27 -8.14
C ILE A 222 22.03 -2.77 -7.90
N PHE A 223 23.08 -3.60 -8.06
CA PHE A 223 22.99 -5.03 -7.82
C PHE A 223 22.64 -5.37 -6.38
N ARG A 224 23.18 -4.66 -5.39
CA ARG A 224 22.83 -4.86 -3.97
C ARG A 224 21.33 -4.68 -3.71
N ALA A 225 20.71 -3.66 -4.32
CA ALA A 225 19.28 -3.42 -4.20
C ALA A 225 18.45 -4.36 -5.09
N ALA A 226 18.99 -4.82 -6.22
CA ALA A 226 18.29 -5.68 -7.17
C ALA A 226 18.25 -7.15 -6.76
N ILE A 227 19.24 -7.66 -6.03
CA ILE A 227 19.31 -9.08 -5.64
C ILE A 227 18.02 -9.56 -4.93
N PRO A 228 17.52 -8.89 -3.87
CA PRO A 228 16.29 -9.34 -3.22
C PRO A 228 15.08 -9.33 -4.15
N VAL A 229 14.97 -8.32 -5.03
CA VAL A 229 13.88 -8.21 -6.00
C VAL A 229 13.95 -9.35 -7.01
N ALA A 230 15.14 -9.65 -7.53
CA ALA A 230 15.36 -10.75 -8.46
C ALA A 230 15.00 -12.10 -7.83
N LEU A 231 15.37 -12.33 -6.56
CA LEU A 231 14.98 -13.54 -5.83
C LEU A 231 13.46 -13.68 -5.71
N VAL A 232 12.75 -12.61 -5.36
CA VAL A 232 11.28 -12.63 -5.31
C VAL A 232 10.66 -12.86 -6.69
N LEU A 233 11.22 -12.26 -7.75
CA LEU A 233 10.74 -12.50 -9.11
C LEU A 233 10.91 -13.96 -9.52
N ILE A 234 12.03 -14.60 -9.17
CA ILE A 234 12.23 -16.04 -9.40
C ILE A 234 11.17 -16.86 -8.67
N ILE A 235 10.85 -16.52 -7.41
CA ILE A 235 9.78 -17.18 -6.65
C ILE A 235 8.41 -16.99 -7.32
N ILE A 236 8.10 -15.78 -7.80
CA ILE A 236 6.85 -15.50 -8.51
C ILE A 236 6.78 -16.29 -9.82
N MET A 237 7.86 -16.34 -10.60
CA MET A 237 7.92 -17.11 -11.84
C MET A 237 7.74 -18.61 -11.57
N ALA A 238 8.39 -19.15 -10.53
CA ALA A 238 8.18 -20.53 -10.12
C ALA A 238 6.72 -20.80 -9.71
N TYR A 239 6.09 -19.85 -9.01
CA TYR A 239 4.68 -19.95 -8.65
C TYR A 239 3.75 -19.90 -9.88
N ASN A 240 4.05 -19.03 -10.85
CA ASN A 240 3.30 -18.93 -12.09
C ASN A 240 3.39 -20.22 -12.91
N TYR A 241 4.58 -20.84 -12.96
CA TYR A 241 4.76 -22.13 -13.63
C TYR A 241 3.89 -23.24 -13.01
N VAL A 242 3.74 -23.25 -11.68
CA VAL A 242 2.84 -24.21 -11.00
C VAL A 242 1.36 -23.92 -11.31
N ARG A 243 0.98 -22.65 -11.51
CA ARG A 243 -0.40 -22.21 -11.76
C ARG A 243 -0.85 -22.39 -13.21
N PHE A 244 0.03 -22.07 -14.14
CA PHE A 244 -0.29 -21.83 -15.55
C PHE A 244 0.58 -22.63 -16.51
N GLU A 245 1.58 -23.37 -16.02
CA GLU A 245 2.61 -24.02 -16.84
C GLU A 245 3.43 -23.02 -17.69
N ASP A 246 3.35 -21.72 -17.36
CA ASP A 246 4.08 -20.62 -17.98
C ASP A 246 4.70 -19.71 -16.89
N LEU A 247 5.97 -19.34 -17.08
CA LEU A 247 6.73 -18.51 -16.13
C LEU A 247 6.28 -17.04 -16.14
N LEU A 248 5.79 -16.55 -17.29
CA LEU A 248 5.47 -15.15 -17.54
C LEU A 248 3.98 -14.84 -17.41
N GLU A 249 3.12 -15.86 -17.41
CA GLU A 249 1.69 -15.66 -17.19
C GLU A 249 1.42 -15.22 -15.74
N SER A 250 0.72 -14.11 -15.60
CA SER A 250 0.45 -13.42 -14.33
C SER A 250 -0.99 -13.58 -13.84
N GLY A 251 -1.91 -14.01 -14.72
CA GLY A 251 -3.35 -14.08 -14.48
C GLY A 251 -4.09 -12.77 -14.75
N TYR A 252 -3.41 -11.76 -15.28
CA TYR A 252 -3.94 -10.43 -15.61
C TYR A 252 -4.14 -10.19 -17.11
N GLU A 253 -3.80 -11.17 -17.95
CA GLU A 253 -3.78 -11.11 -19.41
C GLU A 253 -5.18 -10.92 -20.00
N LYS A 254 -6.20 -11.53 -19.39
CA LYS A 254 -7.61 -11.42 -19.82
C LYS A 254 -8.21 -10.02 -19.60
N GLY A 255 -7.62 -9.22 -18.70
CA GLY A 255 -8.07 -7.86 -18.38
C GLY A 255 -7.27 -6.77 -19.11
N GLY A 256 -5.94 -6.88 -19.11
CA GLY A 256 -5.04 -6.07 -19.90
C GLY A 256 -5.07 -4.54 -19.68
N PHE A 257 -4.20 -3.85 -20.44
CA PHE A 257 -4.07 -2.39 -20.50
C PHE A 257 -4.91 -1.76 -21.63
N GLY A 258 -6.08 -2.34 -21.91
CA GLY A 258 -7.01 -1.86 -22.94
C GLY A 258 -7.98 -0.76 -22.45
N GLY A 259 -7.74 -0.21 -21.25
CA GLY A 259 -8.61 0.82 -20.66
C GLY A 259 -8.59 2.13 -21.45
N ARG A 260 -9.71 2.85 -21.43
CA ARG A 260 -9.80 4.21 -22.02
C ARG A 260 -9.05 5.18 -21.11
N PHE A 261 -7.82 5.53 -21.45
CA PHE A 261 -6.93 6.38 -20.64
C PHE A 261 -7.61 7.59 -20.03
N LEU A 262 -8.32 8.40 -20.84
CA LEU A 262 -8.99 9.61 -20.34
C LEU A 262 -10.07 9.30 -19.29
N VAL A 263 -10.80 8.19 -19.45
CA VAL A 263 -11.81 7.76 -18.47
C VAL A 263 -11.13 7.32 -17.18
N GLY A 264 -10.05 6.53 -17.27
CA GLY A 264 -9.30 6.10 -16.09
C GLY A 264 -8.64 7.26 -15.36
N PHE A 265 -8.00 8.17 -16.09
CA PHE A 265 -7.29 9.32 -15.55
C PHE A 265 -8.25 10.30 -14.85
N TYR A 266 -9.32 10.75 -15.54
CA TYR A 266 -10.34 11.60 -14.91
C TYR A 266 -11.10 10.85 -13.80
N GLY A 267 -11.31 9.56 -13.99
CA GLY A 267 -11.97 8.68 -13.03
C GLY A 267 -11.23 8.66 -11.70
N ILE A 268 -9.93 8.37 -11.73
CA ILE A 268 -9.07 8.31 -10.54
C ILE A 268 -8.95 9.69 -9.88
N LEU A 269 -8.91 10.78 -10.64
CA LEU A 269 -8.68 12.10 -10.04
C LEU A 269 -9.96 12.76 -9.52
N PHE A 270 -11.08 12.63 -10.25
CA PHE A 270 -12.24 13.51 -10.08
C PHE A 270 -13.60 12.79 -10.04
N SER A 271 -13.67 11.47 -10.22
CA SER A 271 -14.98 10.80 -10.16
C SER A 271 -15.61 10.85 -8.76
N PRO A 272 -16.95 10.92 -8.66
CA PRO A 272 -17.65 10.94 -7.37
C PRO A 272 -17.36 9.72 -6.48
N GLY A 273 -17.13 8.55 -7.09
CA GLY A 273 -16.92 7.28 -6.38
C GLY A 273 -15.45 6.89 -6.16
N LYS A 274 -14.52 7.45 -6.95
CA LYS A 274 -13.10 7.03 -6.97
C LYS A 274 -12.12 8.20 -7.06
N SER A 275 -12.52 9.42 -6.73
CA SER A 275 -11.64 10.60 -6.81
C SER A 275 -10.54 10.57 -5.75
N LEU A 276 -9.31 10.82 -6.19
CA LEU A 276 -8.14 11.00 -5.35
C LEU A 276 -8.33 12.17 -4.39
N PHE A 277 -8.79 13.31 -4.89
CA PHE A 277 -8.87 14.54 -4.11
C PHE A 277 -10.10 14.59 -3.21
N LEU A 278 -11.24 14.04 -3.64
CA LEU A 278 -12.46 14.03 -2.83
C LEU A 278 -12.30 13.13 -1.60
N TYR A 279 -11.71 11.95 -1.78
CA TYR A 279 -11.51 10.98 -0.71
C TYR A 279 -10.27 11.29 0.13
N ASN A 280 -9.36 12.15 -0.35
CA ASN A 280 -8.11 12.48 0.32
C ASN A 280 -7.80 13.98 0.19
N PRO A 281 -8.60 14.89 0.79
CA PRO A 281 -8.50 16.34 0.53
C PRO A 281 -7.11 16.94 0.78
N LEU A 282 -6.36 16.41 1.75
CA LEU A 282 -4.98 16.84 2.04
C LEU A 282 -4.01 16.66 0.86
N THR A 283 -4.28 15.74 -0.06
CA THR A 283 -3.42 15.49 -1.23
C THR A 283 -3.40 16.68 -2.20
N ILE A 284 -4.44 17.53 -2.20
CA ILE A 284 -4.44 18.80 -2.96
C ILE A 284 -3.27 19.68 -2.48
N PHE A 285 -3.13 19.83 -1.16
CA PHE A 285 -2.02 20.58 -0.57
C PHE A 285 -0.68 19.89 -0.81
N GLY A 286 -0.66 18.56 -0.90
CA GLY A 286 0.51 17.80 -1.32
C GLY A 286 1.01 18.19 -2.70
N CYS A 287 0.08 18.26 -3.67
CA CYS A 287 0.37 18.73 -5.03
C CYS A 287 0.84 20.20 -5.05
N LEU A 288 0.19 21.08 -4.29
CA LEU A 288 0.59 22.49 -4.18
C LEU A 288 1.97 22.66 -3.53
N ALA A 289 2.30 21.83 -2.55
CA ALA A 289 3.59 21.83 -1.87
C ALA A 289 4.74 21.33 -2.75
N PHE A 290 4.43 20.65 -3.86
CA PHE A 290 5.42 19.93 -4.65
C PHE A 290 6.46 20.84 -5.29
N THR A 291 6.08 22.06 -5.69
CA THR A 291 7.01 23.08 -6.22
C THR A 291 8.06 23.47 -5.18
N ARG A 292 7.63 23.64 -3.92
CA ARG A 292 8.51 23.98 -2.80
C ARG A 292 9.34 22.78 -2.36
N PHE A 293 8.78 21.58 -2.43
CA PHE A 293 9.51 20.35 -2.21
C PHE A 293 10.63 20.17 -3.23
N LEU A 294 10.37 20.43 -4.52
CA LEU A 294 11.39 20.42 -5.57
C LEU A 294 12.51 21.42 -5.31
N ALA A 295 12.19 22.61 -4.78
CA ALA A 295 13.18 23.62 -4.42
C ALA A 295 14.02 23.22 -3.19
N GLY A 296 13.42 22.60 -2.18
CA GLY A 296 14.09 22.23 -0.93
C GLY A 296 14.85 20.90 -0.98
N ASN A 297 14.31 19.89 -1.66
CA ASN A 297 14.91 18.56 -1.76
C ASN A 297 14.60 17.91 -3.11
N LYS A 298 15.20 18.48 -4.16
CA LYS A 298 14.97 18.13 -5.58
C LYS A 298 15.01 16.62 -5.86
N LYS A 299 15.98 15.90 -5.31
CA LYS A 299 16.20 14.48 -5.64
C LYS A 299 15.09 13.59 -5.08
N ILE A 300 14.71 13.78 -3.82
CA ILE A 300 13.59 13.03 -3.21
C ILE A 300 12.27 13.46 -3.85
N ALA A 301 12.09 14.75 -4.15
CA ALA A 301 10.90 15.24 -4.84
C ALA A 301 10.70 14.60 -6.22
N LEU A 302 11.75 14.53 -7.05
CA LEU A 302 11.67 13.84 -8.34
C LEU A 302 11.37 12.35 -8.20
N PHE A 303 11.92 11.69 -7.17
CA PHE A 303 11.62 10.30 -6.88
C PHE A 303 10.15 10.09 -6.51
N PHE A 304 9.60 10.92 -5.62
CA PHE A 304 8.17 10.88 -5.26
C PHE A 304 7.29 11.16 -6.48
N GLY A 305 7.69 12.12 -7.32
CA GLY A 305 7.00 12.46 -8.55
C GLY A 305 6.94 11.28 -9.52
N TRP A 306 8.05 10.56 -9.68
CA TRP A 306 8.07 9.31 -10.44
C TRP A 306 7.08 8.29 -9.89
N LEU A 307 7.10 8.02 -8.58
CA LEU A 307 6.20 7.03 -7.97
C LEU A 307 4.73 7.39 -8.21
N ILE A 308 4.34 8.64 -7.97
CA ILE A 308 2.96 9.13 -8.15
C ILE A 308 2.55 9.03 -9.62
N ILE A 309 3.34 9.59 -10.54
CA ILE A 309 2.99 9.69 -11.96
C ILE A 309 2.97 8.30 -12.60
N SER A 310 3.96 7.44 -12.33
CA SER A 310 4.02 6.09 -12.90
C SER A 310 2.80 5.25 -12.50
N HIS A 311 2.40 5.26 -11.23
CA HIS A 311 1.22 4.53 -10.76
C HIS A 311 -0.07 5.12 -11.34
N LEU A 312 -0.20 6.45 -11.35
CA LEU A 312 -1.37 7.11 -11.95
C LEU A 312 -1.52 6.75 -13.43
N LEU A 313 -0.44 6.83 -14.21
CA LEU A 313 -0.46 6.50 -15.63
C LEU A 313 -0.82 5.02 -15.85
N MET A 314 -0.15 4.11 -15.16
CA MET A 314 -0.42 2.67 -15.30
C MET A 314 -1.88 2.34 -14.99
N PHE A 315 -2.41 2.82 -13.87
CA PHE A 315 -3.79 2.53 -13.50
C PHE A 315 -4.82 3.31 -14.33
N SER A 316 -4.43 4.40 -14.99
CA SER A 316 -5.28 5.06 -15.98
C SER A 316 -5.44 4.24 -17.27
N PHE A 317 -4.45 3.44 -17.65
CA PHE A 317 -4.53 2.50 -18.78
C PHE A 317 -5.16 1.14 -18.40
N TRP A 318 -5.28 0.85 -17.10
CA TRP A 318 -5.84 -0.41 -16.63
C TRP A 318 -7.34 -0.51 -16.92
N HIS A 319 -7.79 -1.62 -17.49
CA HIS A 319 -9.20 -1.79 -17.88
C HIS A 319 -10.15 -1.66 -16.66
N SER A 320 -9.72 -2.14 -15.49
CA SER A 320 -10.45 -2.06 -14.22
C SER A 320 -9.88 -0.94 -13.33
N TRP A 321 -9.64 0.23 -13.93
CA TRP A 321 -9.19 1.42 -13.20
C TRP A 321 -10.01 1.77 -11.94
N PRO A 322 -11.33 1.46 -11.82
CA PRO A 322 -12.06 1.75 -10.58
C PRO A 322 -11.56 0.92 -9.39
N GLY A 323 -10.78 -0.15 -9.63
CA GLY A 323 -10.26 -1.01 -8.58
C GLY A 323 -11.32 -1.88 -7.91
N GLY A 324 -12.45 -2.13 -8.59
CA GLY A 324 -13.56 -2.94 -8.09
C GLY A 324 -14.33 -2.30 -6.93
N MET A 325 -14.96 -3.14 -6.11
CA MET A 325 -15.64 -2.72 -4.88
C MET A 325 -14.60 -2.19 -3.89
N GLY A 326 -14.80 -0.95 -3.42
CA GLY A 326 -13.89 -0.33 -2.45
C GLY A 326 -14.07 1.17 -2.35
N TRP A 327 -13.62 1.74 -1.23
CA TRP A 327 -13.70 3.17 -0.94
C TRP A 327 -12.59 3.96 -1.64
N GLY A 328 -12.96 4.93 -2.48
CA GLY A 328 -12.02 5.76 -3.23
C GLY A 328 -11.10 5.00 -4.21
N PRO A 329 -10.03 5.64 -4.72
CA PRO A 329 -9.12 5.03 -5.68
C PRO A 329 -8.11 4.10 -5.01
N ARG A 330 -8.55 2.90 -4.60
CA ARG A 330 -7.73 1.89 -3.87
C ARG A 330 -6.31 1.72 -4.43
N LEU A 331 -6.19 1.65 -5.75
CA LEU A 331 -4.93 1.42 -6.46
C LEU A 331 -3.89 2.52 -6.21
N MET A 332 -4.34 3.72 -5.84
CA MET A 332 -3.48 4.87 -5.50
C MET A 332 -3.08 4.91 -4.02
N LEU A 333 -3.60 4.02 -3.16
CA LEU A 333 -3.21 3.96 -1.73
C LEU A 333 -1.68 3.81 -1.59
N VAL A 334 -1.08 2.98 -2.45
CA VAL A 334 0.38 2.69 -2.48
C VAL A 334 1.23 3.95 -2.60
N VAL A 335 0.70 5.01 -3.23
CA VAL A 335 1.42 6.28 -3.43
C VAL A 335 0.92 7.42 -2.56
N MET A 336 -0.07 7.20 -1.69
CA MET A 336 -0.59 8.23 -0.77
C MET A 336 0.48 8.84 0.14
N PRO A 337 1.42 8.08 0.73
CA PRO A 337 2.46 8.69 1.56
C PRO A 337 3.26 9.78 0.83
N TYR A 338 3.49 9.60 -0.47
CA TYR A 338 4.27 10.53 -1.29
C TYR A 338 3.51 11.81 -1.68
N LEU A 339 2.18 11.80 -1.56
CA LEU A 339 1.33 12.99 -1.68
C LEU A 339 1.12 13.68 -0.33
N ILE A 340 1.09 12.93 0.78
CA ILE A 340 0.92 13.50 2.11
C ILE A 340 2.21 14.16 2.61
N LEU A 341 3.36 13.48 2.54
CA LEU A 341 4.64 13.99 3.05
C LEU A 341 5.00 15.42 2.57
N PRO A 342 4.81 15.79 1.28
CA PRO A 342 5.07 17.14 0.82
C PRO A 342 4.28 18.24 1.54
N VAL A 343 3.09 17.95 2.09
CA VAL A 343 2.26 18.94 2.82
C VAL A 343 3.06 19.62 3.94
N GLY A 344 4.03 18.93 4.53
CA GLY A 344 4.90 19.49 5.57
C GLY A 344 5.70 20.71 5.11
N PHE A 345 6.05 20.82 3.82
CA PHE A 345 6.75 21.99 3.28
C PHE A 345 5.89 23.26 3.31
N LEU A 346 4.57 23.13 3.16
CA LEU A 346 3.64 24.26 3.32
C LEU A 346 3.45 24.58 4.80
N TRP A 347 3.26 23.55 5.63
CA TRP A 347 3.06 23.72 7.07
C TRP A 347 4.24 24.43 7.75
N GLU A 348 5.49 24.04 7.45
CA GLU A 348 6.68 24.66 8.05
C GLU A 348 6.94 26.08 7.52
N ALA A 349 6.62 26.35 6.25
CA ALA A 349 6.93 27.63 5.63
C ALA A 349 5.87 28.72 5.87
N PHE A 350 4.59 28.35 5.92
CA PHE A 350 3.46 29.27 5.93
C PHE A 350 2.45 28.90 7.02
N ALA A 351 2.96 28.48 8.19
CA ALA A 351 2.13 27.97 9.28
C ALA A 351 1.01 28.92 9.71
N LYS A 352 1.12 30.24 9.48
CA LYS A 352 0.05 31.18 9.84
C LYS A 352 -1.06 31.20 8.80
N GLU A 353 -0.70 31.14 7.53
CA GLU A 353 -1.57 31.28 6.37
C GLU A 353 -2.26 29.97 6.01
N VAL A 354 -1.53 28.84 6.07
CA VAL A 354 -2.04 27.53 5.62
C VAL A 354 -2.57 26.65 6.74
N LYS A 355 -2.39 27.03 8.02
CA LYS A 355 -2.81 26.16 9.14
C LYS A 355 -4.32 25.91 9.17
N ILE A 356 -5.13 26.96 9.03
CA ILE A 356 -6.60 26.79 9.00
C ILE A 356 -7.03 25.91 7.82
N PRO A 357 -6.65 26.18 6.56
CA PRO A 357 -7.08 25.34 5.44
C PRO A 357 -6.54 23.91 5.52
N LEU A 358 -5.33 23.69 6.05
CA LEU A 358 -4.78 22.34 6.26
C LEU A 358 -5.52 21.57 7.36
N ILE A 359 -5.87 22.22 8.47
CA ILE A 359 -6.71 21.61 9.52
C ILE A 359 -8.11 21.34 8.97
N ALA A 360 -8.69 22.25 8.19
CA ALA A 360 -9.99 22.05 7.56
C ALA A 360 -9.97 20.86 6.60
N ALA A 361 -8.92 20.71 5.78
CA ALA A 361 -8.75 19.57 4.89
C ALA A 361 -8.55 18.25 5.64
N LEU A 362 -7.81 18.26 6.76
CA LEU A 362 -7.67 17.12 7.66
C LEU A 362 -9.04 16.70 8.22
N VAL A 363 -9.81 17.65 8.76
CA VAL A 363 -11.14 17.39 9.33
C VAL A 363 -12.13 16.93 8.26
N LEU A 364 -12.10 17.54 7.08
CA LEU A 364 -12.94 17.14 5.95
C LEU A 364 -12.60 15.72 5.51
N GLY A 365 -11.32 15.36 5.41
CA GLY A 365 -10.92 14.00 5.05
C GLY A 365 -11.31 12.97 6.10
N ILE A 366 -11.22 13.29 7.39
CA ILE A 366 -11.77 12.47 8.48
C ILE A 366 -13.27 12.28 8.30
N ALA A 367 -14.02 13.36 8.07
CA ALA A 367 -15.46 13.29 7.85
C ALA A 367 -15.83 12.42 6.63
N VAL A 368 -15.02 12.44 5.57
CA VAL A 368 -15.19 11.56 4.40
C VAL A 368 -14.87 10.10 4.72
N GLN A 369 -14.00 9.79 5.69
CA GLN A 369 -13.75 8.39 6.09
C GLN A 369 -14.78 7.83 7.07
N ILE A 370 -15.48 8.66 7.87
CA ILE A 370 -16.44 8.14 8.86
C ILE A 370 -17.50 7.20 8.26
N PRO A 371 -18.15 7.51 7.12
CA PRO A 371 -19.10 6.60 6.49
C PRO A 371 -18.50 5.24 6.12
N SER A 372 -17.22 5.20 5.74
CA SER A 372 -16.58 3.98 5.24
C SER A 372 -16.26 2.97 6.34
N ILE A 373 -16.03 3.44 7.56
CA ILE A 373 -15.78 2.60 8.75
C ILE A 373 -17.04 2.33 9.58
N THR A 374 -18.13 3.06 9.32
CA THR A 374 -19.40 2.88 10.05
C THR A 374 -20.44 2.09 9.26
N VAL A 375 -20.31 2.04 7.93
CA VAL A 375 -21.23 1.35 7.04
C VAL A 375 -20.49 0.27 6.28
N ASN A 376 -20.99 -0.96 6.35
CA ASN A 376 -20.44 -2.07 5.58
C ASN A 376 -20.69 -1.83 4.07
N ILE A 377 -19.62 -1.62 3.32
CA ILE A 377 -19.69 -1.30 1.88
C ILE A 377 -20.26 -2.46 1.05
N SER A 378 -20.05 -3.71 1.47
CA SER A 378 -20.56 -4.89 0.78
C SER A 378 -22.08 -4.89 0.76
N ARG A 379 -22.71 -4.42 1.84
CA ARG A 379 -24.16 -4.24 1.90
C ARG A 379 -24.65 -3.21 0.88
N TYR A 380 -23.95 -2.08 0.74
CA TYR A 380 -24.29 -1.09 -0.28
C TYR A 380 -24.22 -1.68 -1.70
N TYR A 381 -23.15 -2.40 -2.03
CA TYR A 381 -23.02 -3.04 -3.35
C TYR A 381 -24.05 -4.14 -3.58
N TYR A 382 -24.39 -4.91 -2.53
CA TYR A 382 -25.45 -5.90 -2.59
C TYR A 382 -26.81 -5.24 -2.88
N GLU A 383 -27.17 -4.18 -2.17
CA GLU A 383 -28.42 -3.44 -2.39
C GLU A 383 -28.46 -2.80 -3.78
N MET A 384 -27.34 -2.23 -4.26
CA MET A 384 -27.24 -1.71 -5.63
C MET A 384 -27.42 -2.82 -6.68
N SER A 385 -26.80 -3.98 -6.48
CA SER A 385 -26.92 -5.11 -7.40
C SER A 385 -28.37 -5.63 -7.48
N GLN A 386 -29.08 -5.67 -6.35
CA GLN A 386 -30.49 -6.05 -6.30
C GLN A 386 -31.39 -5.02 -7.00
N GLN A 387 -31.10 -3.73 -6.87
CA GLN A 387 -31.94 -2.66 -7.43
C GLN A 387 -31.71 -2.40 -8.93
N PHE A 388 -30.46 -2.46 -9.37
CA PHE A 388 -30.07 -2.00 -10.71
C PHE A 388 -29.57 -3.11 -11.64
N GLY A 389 -29.38 -4.34 -11.13
CA GLY A 389 -28.72 -5.41 -11.86
C GLY A 389 -27.21 -5.18 -11.95
N SER A 390 -26.44 -6.27 -11.98
CA SER A 390 -24.97 -6.25 -12.11
C SER A 390 -24.51 -5.93 -13.52
#